data_AF-A0A9Q0YI73-F1
#
_entry.id   AF-A0A9Q0YI73-F1
#
_cell.length_a   1.000
_cell.length_b   1.000
_cell.length_c   1.000
_cell.angle_alpha   90.00
_cell.angle_beta   90.00
_cell.angle_gamma   90.00
#
_symmetry.space_group_name_H-M   'P 1'
#
loop_
_entity.id
_entity.type
_entity.pdbx_description
1 polymer ?
#
loop_
_entity_poly.entity_id
_entity_poly.type
_entity_poly.pdbx_seq_one_letter_code
_entity_poly.pdbx_strand_id
1 'polypeptide(L)' 'MMLGYLKGQGLTVTRERERVRSALKNTDPIGTAKRWGCTVDRRIYSVSCPKSLWHIDAYHKLIRFVKHTF' A
#
# COMPACT_ATOMS: atom_id res chain seq x y z
N MET A 1 7.64 0.66 -1.68
CA MET A 1 7.33 1.03 -0.28
C MET A 1 8.44 1.85 0.40
N MET A 2 9.73 1.52 0.28
CA MET A 2 10.81 2.30 0.94
C MET A 2 11.03 3.74 0.44
N LEU A 3 10.96 4.00 -0.88
CA LEU A 3 11.08 5.37 -1.42
C LEU A 3 9.99 6.32 -0.90
N GLY A 4 8.77 5.82 -0.74
CA GLY A 4 7.65 6.60 -0.20
C GLY A 4 7.85 6.91 1.28
N TYR A 5 8.36 5.95 2.06
CA TYR A 5 8.72 6.16 3.46
C TYR A 5 9.78 7.25 3.62
N LEU A 6 10.87 7.19 2.85
CA LEU A 6 11.93 8.21 2.87
C LEU A 6 11.41 9.59 2.47
N LYS A 7 10.55 9.66 1.43
CA LYS A 7 9.91 10.91 1.01
C LYS A 7 9.01 11.51 2.11
N GLY A 8 8.28 10.66 2.85
CA GLY A 8 7.48 11.10 4.00
C GLY A 8 8.30 11.63 5.17
N GLN A 9 9.57 11.23 5.28
CA GLN A 9 10.54 11.77 6.23
C GLN A 9 11.24 13.05 5.72
N GLY A 10 10.83 13.60 4.57
CA GLY A 10 11.48 14.76 3.95
C GLY A 10 12.79 14.44 3.22
N LEU A 11 13.21 13.17 3.20
CA LEU A 11 14.40 12.72 2.49
C LEU A 11 14.07 12.52 1.01
N THR A 12 14.43 13.51 0.22
CA THR A 12 14.21 13.47 -1.23
C THR A 12 15.35 12.70 -1.89
N VAL A 13 15.17 11.39 -2.04
CA VAL A 13 16.08 10.56 -2.85
C VAL A 13 15.71 10.74 -4.32
N THR A 14 16.18 11.82 -4.94
CA THR A 14 15.73 12.29 -6.25
C THR A 14 16.10 11.37 -7.42
N ARG A 15 17.14 10.53 -7.29
CA ARG A 15 17.72 9.87 -8.49
C ARG A 15 18.04 8.38 -8.45
N GLU A 16 18.06 7.68 -7.32
CA GLU A 16 18.51 6.27 -7.37
C GLU A 16 17.62 5.35 -6.57
N ARG A 17 16.52 4.97 -7.21
CA ARG A 17 15.77 3.76 -6.83
C ARG A 17 16.69 2.55 -6.75
N GLU A 18 17.69 2.47 -7.63
CA GLU A 18 18.69 1.41 -7.62
C GLU A 18 19.61 1.49 -6.41
N ARG A 19 20.12 2.66 -6.01
CA ARG A 19 20.91 2.78 -4.76
C ARG A 19 20.12 2.36 -3.54
N VAL A 20 18.86 2.79 -3.41
CA VAL A 20 18.02 2.37 -2.29
C VAL A 20 17.84 0.84 -2.29
N ARG A 21 17.67 0.24 -3.47
CA ARG A 21 17.55 -1.22 -3.60
C ARG A 21 18.85 -1.95 -3.30
N SER A 22 19.98 -1.47 -3.79
CA SER A 22 21.30 -2.04 -3.55
C SER A 22 21.69 -1.91 -2.08
N ALA A 23 21.44 -0.76 -1.46
CA ALA A 23 21.62 -0.57 -0.02
C ALA A 23 20.76 -1.54 0.80
N LEU A 24 19.46 -1.66 0.48
CA LEU A 24 18.58 -2.62 1.15
C LEU A 24 19.05 -4.06 0.98
N LYS A 25 19.48 -4.44 -0.23
CA LYS A 25 20.00 -5.78 -0.52
C LYS A 25 21.29 -6.06 0.25
N ASN A 26 22.17 -5.07 0.40
CA ASN A 26 23.43 -5.20 1.14
C ASN A 26 23.21 -5.22 2.66
N THR A 27 22.29 -4.40 3.18
CA THR A 27 22.00 -4.33 4.62
C THR A 27 21.16 -5.51 5.10
N ASP A 28 20.16 -5.91 4.33
CA ASP A 28 19.21 -6.98 4.69
C ASP A 28 18.76 -7.76 3.44
N PRO A 29 19.59 -8.69 2.94
CA PRO A 29 19.26 -9.48 1.76
C PRO A 29 18.04 -10.38 2.00
N ILE A 30 17.86 -10.91 3.21
CA ILE A 30 16.78 -11.83 3.57
C ILE A 30 15.44 -11.08 3.60
N GLY A 31 15.35 -9.96 4.32
CA GLY A 31 14.13 -9.17 4.40
C GLY A 31 13.83 -8.42 3.10
N THR A 32 14.84 -8.11 2.29
CA THR A 32 14.63 -7.61 0.91
C THR A 32 14.02 -8.68 0.02
N ALA A 33 14.55 -9.91 0.04
CA ALA A 33 14.00 -11.04 -0.71
C ALA A 33 12.57 -11.38 -0.27
N LYS A 34 12.29 -11.40 1.05
CA LYS A 34 10.92 -11.56 1.57
C LYS A 34 9.99 -10.48 1.06
N ARG A 35 10.38 -9.20 1.13
CA ARG A 35 9.56 -8.07 0.65
C ARG A 35 9.27 -8.12 -0.86
N TRP A 36 10.17 -8.65 -1.67
CA TRP A 36 9.96 -8.80 -3.12
C TRP A 36 9.28 -10.12 -3.50
N GLY A 37 9.44 -11.17 -2.70
CA GLY A 37 8.80 -12.47 -2.90
C GLY A 37 7.39 -12.56 -2.33
N CYS A 38 7.03 -11.71 -1.37
CA CYS A 38 5.67 -11.60 -0.88
C CYS A 38 4.76 -11.03 -1.98
N THR A 39 4.07 -11.93 -2.67
CA THR A 39 2.91 -11.57 -3.49
C THR A 39 1.84 -11.01 -2.56
N VAL A 40 1.17 -9.94 -2.97
CA VAL A 40 -0.01 -9.42 -2.24
C VAL A 40 -0.98 -10.58 -2.09
N ASP A 41 -1.25 -10.97 -0.85
CA ASP A 41 -2.24 -11.99 -0.57
C ASP A 41 -3.60 -11.47 -1.01
N ARG A 42 -4.11 -12.01 -2.12
CA ARG A 42 -5.39 -11.60 -2.68
C ARG A 42 -6.46 -12.40 -1.98
N ARG A 43 -7.29 -11.70 -1.20
CA ARG A 43 -8.48 -12.31 -0.59
C ARG A 43 -9.35 -12.92 -1.68
N ILE A 44 -9.67 -14.20 -1.53
CA ILE A 44 -10.66 -14.88 -2.34
C ILE A 44 -12.02 -14.52 -1.75
N TYR A 45 -12.82 -13.79 -2.50
CA TYR A 45 -14.17 -13.44 -2.11
C TYR A 45 -15.15 -14.37 -2.80
N SER A 46 -15.95 -15.10 -2.00
CA SER A 46 -17.12 -15.80 -2.51
C SER A 46 -18.28 -14.82 -2.50
N VAL A 47 -18.86 -14.57 -3.67
CA VAL A 47 -19.94 -13.60 -3.83
C VAL A 47 -21.12 -14.23 -4.56
N SER A 48 -22.34 -13.81 -4.23
CA SER A 48 -23.58 -14.44 -4.69
C SER A 48 -23.86 -14.24 -6.19
N CYS A 49 -23.30 -13.20 -6.81
CA CYS A 49 -23.49 -12.90 -8.24
C CYS A 49 -22.37 -12.01 -8.83
N PRO A 50 -22.13 -12.02 -10.15
CA PRO A 50 -21.15 -11.14 -10.79
C PRO A 50 -21.40 -9.65 -10.45
N LYS A 51 -20.34 -8.89 -10.13
CA LYS A 51 -20.33 -7.47 -9.69
C LYS A 51 -20.74 -7.14 -8.24
N SER A 52 -21.20 -8.10 -7.45
CA SER A 52 -21.53 -7.85 -6.03
C SER A 52 -20.30 -7.44 -5.18
N LEU A 53 -19.09 -7.84 -5.57
CA LEU A 53 -17.83 -7.39 -4.93
C LEU A 53 -17.58 -5.88 -5.07
N TRP A 54 -18.02 -5.29 -6.17
CA TRP A 54 -17.73 -3.90 -6.54
C TRP A 54 -18.68 -2.90 -5.89
N HIS A 55 -19.63 -3.35 -5.06
CA HIS A 55 -20.66 -2.48 -4.48
C HIS A 55 -20.12 -1.50 -3.44
N ILE A 56 -18.84 -1.60 -3.04
CA ILE A 56 -18.18 -0.64 -2.16
C ILE A 56 -17.32 0.32 -2.98
N ASP A 57 -17.96 1.17 -3.77
CA ASP A 57 -17.43 2.50 -4.06
C ASP A 57 -18.34 3.54 -3.40
N ALA A 58 -18.54 3.39 -2.09
CA ALA A 58 -18.96 4.54 -1.32
C ALA A 58 -17.79 5.53 -1.42
N TYR A 59 -18.07 6.70 -1.99
CA TYR A 59 -17.26 7.91 -1.86
C TYR A 59 -17.18 8.25 -0.35
N HIS A 60 -16.44 7.44 0.41
CA HIS A 60 -16.29 7.53 1.86
C HIS A 60 -15.59 8.83 2.26
N LYS A 61 -15.03 9.55 1.28
CA LYS A 61 -14.50 10.90 1.42
C LYS A 61 -15.60 11.96 1.64
N LEU A 62 -16.89 11.65 1.42
CA LEU A 62 -18.03 12.56 1.67
C LEU A 62 -18.81 12.27 2.95
N ILE A 63 -18.55 11.17 3.66
CA ILE A 63 -19.17 10.92 4.97
C ILE A 63 -18.41 11.75 6.01
N ARG A 64 -18.60 13.06 5.93
CA ARG A 64 -18.28 14.00 7.01
C ARG A 64 -19.35 13.78 8.06
N PHE A 65 -18.96 13.36 9.26
CA PHE A 65 -19.81 13.16 10.44
C PHE A 65 -21.07 14.04 10.44
N VAL A 66 -22.19 13.51 9.95
CA VAL A 66 -23.49 14.11 10.23
C VAL A 66 -23.73 13.82 11.70
N LYS A 67 -23.38 14.77 12.57
CA LYS A 67 -23.92 14.78 13.93
C LYS A 67 -25.43 14.98 13.75
N HIS A 68 -26.20 13.90 13.86
CA HIS A 68 -27.61 14.01 14.17
C HIS A 68 -27.71 14.55 15.60
N THR A 69 -27.71 15.87 15.74
CA THR A 69 -28.22 16.52 16.95
C THR A 69 -29.73 16.56 16.82
N PHE A 70 -30.41 15.83 17.71
CA PHE A 70 -31.83 16.05 18.01
C PHE A 70 -32.00 17.39 18.75
#